data_AF-A0A5E4L2F6-F1
#
_entry.id   AF-A0A5E4L2F6-F1
#
_cell.length_a   1.000
_cell.length_b   1.000
_cell.length_c   1.000
_cell.angle_alpha   90.00
_cell.angle_beta   90.00
_cell.angle_gamma   90.00
#
_symmetry.space_group_name_H-M   'P 1'
#
loop_
_entity.id
_entity.type
_entity.pdbx_description
1 polymer ?
#
loop_
_entity_poly.entity_id
_entity_poly.type
_entity_poly.pdbx_seq_one_letter_code
_entity_poly.pdbx_strand_id
1 'polypeptide(L)' 'MRLLGATKVTTGKKIALISDVAKELDAKEGDVIGFYKSDKGDIIIKKG' A
#
# COMPACT_ATOMS: atom_id res chain seq x y z
N MET A 1 -0.62 9.14 -13.27
CA MET A 1 -0.25 8.32 -12.09
C MET A 1 1.25 8.42 -11.90
N ARG A 2 1.73 8.54 -10.65
CA ARG A 2 3.17 8.58 -10.33
C ARG A 2 3.53 7.28 -9.59
N LEU A 3 4.60 6.61 -10.02
CA LEU A 3 5.12 5.45 -9.30
C LEU A 3 5.82 5.92 -8.03
N LEU A 4 5.37 5.44 -6.87
CA LEU A 4 6.01 5.72 -5.57
C LEU A 4 7.09 4.69 -5.22
N GLY A 5 7.12 3.55 -5.92
CA GLY A 5 8.13 2.51 -5.83
C GLY A 5 7.52 1.13 -6.14
N ALA A 6 8.32 0.08 -6.05
CA ALA A 6 7.90 -1.29 -6.38
C ALA A 6 8.45 -2.29 -5.36
N THR A 7 7.66 -3.32 -5.05
CA THR A 7 8.08 -4.44 -4.21
C THR A 7 7.71 -5.75 -4.86
N LYS A 8 8.51 -6.79 -4.64
CA LYS A 8 8.16 -8.15 -5.04
C LYS A 8 7.19 -8.76 -4.03
N VAL A 9 6.23 -9.54 -4.53
CA VAL A 9 5.36 -10.37 -3.69
C VAL A 9 6.20 -11.47 -3.04
N THR A 10 6.06 -11.63 -1.73
CA THR A 10 6.75 -12.65 -0.96
C THR A 10 5.80 -13.79 -0.57
N THR A 11 6.34 -14.82 0.09
CA THR A 11 5.59 -15.98 0.55
C THR A 11 4.35 -15.57 1.36
N GLY A 12 3.22 -16.24 1.11
CA GLY A 12 1.95 -15.88 1.74
C GLY A 12 1.26 -14.66 1.12
N LYS A 13 1.62 -14.30 -0.13
CA LYS A 13 1.00 -13.21 -0.90
C LYS A 13 1.13 -11.84 -0.22
N LYS A 14 2.22 -11.62 0.52
CA LYS A 14 2.50 -10.37 1.22
C LYS A 14 3.34 -9.44 0.34
N ILE A 15 3.16 -8.14 0.54
CA ILE A 15 4.03 -7.09 0.02
C ILE A 15 4.57 -6.26 1.18
N ALA A 16 5.79 -5.78 1.05
CA ALA A 16 6.32 -4.80 2.00
C ALA A 16 5.72 -3.42 1.66
N LEU A 17 5.33 -2.66 2.68
CA LEU A 17 5.00 -1.25 2.49
C LEU A 17 6.32 -0.47 2.37
N ILE A 18 6.63 0.03 1.17
CA ILE A 18 7.85 0.82 0.95
C ILE A 18 7.83 2.12 1.77
N SER A 19 9.01 2.53 2.23
CA SER A 19 9.17 3.67 3.16
C SER A 19 8.56 4.96 2.64
N ASP A 20 8.63 5.23 1.34
CA ASP A 20 8.07 6.44 0.76
C ASP A 20 6.53 6.42 0.84
N VAL A 21 5.90 5.29 0.54
CA VAL A 21 4.45 5.13 0.68
C VAL A 21 4.02 5.17 2.15
N ALA A 22 4.81 4.57 3.06
CA ALA A 22 4.53 4.63 4.49
C ALA A 22 4.56 6.07 5.02
N LYS A 23 5.53 6.88 4.57
CA LYS A 23 5.62 8.32 4.92
C LYS A 23 4.43 9.11 4.40
N GLU A 24 4.05 8.92 3.14
CA GLU A 24 2.90 9.60 2.54
C GLU A 24 1.58 9.25 3.26
N LEU A 25 1.48 8.03 3.81
CA LEU A 25 0.32 7.57 4.58
C LEU A 25 0.37 7.88 6.09
N ASP A 26 1.50 8.43 6.59
CA ASP A 26 1.83 8.48 8.03
C ASP A 26 1.52 7.14 8.74
N ALA A 27 1.92 6.04 8.11
CA ALA A 27 1.67 4.69 8.60
C ALA A 27 2.70 4.28 9.66
N LYS A 28 2.21 3.73 10.77
CA LYS A 28 3.00 3.27 11.93
C LYS A 28 2.70 1.81 12.24
N GLU A 29 3.56 1.18 13.02
CA GLU A 29 3.34 -0.21 13.46
C GLU A 29 2.01 -0.33 14.21
N GLY A 30 1.20 -1.32 13.81
CA GLY A 30 -0.13 -1.53 14.37
C GLY A 30 -1.26 -0.85 13.60
N ASP A 31 -0.97 0.09 12.69
CA ASP A 31 -1.99 0.71 11.85
C ASP A 31 -2.60 -0.29 10.85
N VAL A 32 -3.90 -0.15 10.61
CA VAL A 32 -4.61 -0.94 9.61
C VAL A 32 -4.52 -0.25 8.25
N ILE A 33 -4.11 -1.00 7.24
CA ILE A 33 -4.09 -0.52 5.85
C ILE A 33 -5.20 -1.24 5.07
N GLY A 34 -6.18 -0.47 4.60
CA GLY A 34 -7.26 -0.94 3.74
C GLY A 34 -6.85 -0.96 2.27
N PHE A 35 -7.29 -2.01 1.57
CA PHE A 35 -7.14 -2.16 0.12
C PHE A 35 -8.52 -2.05 -0.53
N TYR A 36 -8.69 -1.07 -1.41
CA TYR A 36 -9.95 -0.77 -2.09
C TYR A 36 -9.78 -0.90 -3.59
N LYS A 37 -10.86 -1.25 -4.29
CA LYS A 37 -10.92 -1.21 -5.75
C LYS A 37 -11.79 -0.03 -6.17
N SER A 38 -11.26 0.85 -7.01
CA SER A 38 -12.06 1.92 -7.61
C SER A 38 -12.91 1.40 -8.78
N ASP A 39 -13.88 2.20 -9.21
CA ASP A 39 -14.73 1.89 -10.36
C ASP A 39 -13.94 1.74 -11.68
N LYS A 40 -12.74 2.34 -11.75
CA LYS A 40 -11.82 2.23 -12.90
C LYS A 40 -10.96 0.96 -12.87
N GLY A 41 -11.05 0.17 -11.79
CA GLY A 41 -10.28 -1.04 -11.60
C GLY A 41 -8.94 -0.84 -10.87
N ASP A 42 -8.56 0.40 -10.57
CA ASP A 42 -7.34 0.69 -9.81
C ASP A 42 -7.46 0.20 -8.37
N ILE A 43 -6.37 -0.37 -7.83
CA ILE A 43 -6.25 -0.69 -6.41
C ILE A 43 -5.71 0.52 -5.65
N ILE A 44 -6.45 0.95 -4.64
CA ILE A 44 -6.14 2.09 -3.78
C ILE A 44 -5.85 1.56 -2.38
N ILE A 45 -4.76 2.02 -1.77
CA ILE A 45 -4.46 1.78 -0.36
C ILE A 45 -4.81 3.02 0.46
N LYS A 46 -5.39 2.82 1.64
CA LYS A 46 -5.66 3.89 2.61
C LYS A 46 -5.35 3.42 4.02
N LYS A 47 -4.88 4.33 4.87
CA LYS A 47 -4.85 4.12 6.32
C LYS A 47 -6.28 4.12 6.86
N GLY A 48 -6.60 3.13 7.68
CA GLY A 48 -7.88 2.96 8.38
C GLY A 48 -7.86 3.51 9.80
#